data_AF-A0A090TRP8-F1
#
_entry.id   AF-A0A090TRP8-F1
#
_cell.length_a   1.000
_cell.length_b   1.000
_cell.length_c   1.000
_cell.angle_alpha   90.00
_cell.angle_beta   90.00
_cell.angle_gamma   90.00
#
_symmetry.space_group_name_H-M   'P 1'
#
loop_
_entity.id
_entity.type
_entity.pdbx_description
1 polymer ?
#
loop_
_entity_poly.entity_id
_entity_poly.type
_entity_poly.pdbx_seq_one_letter_code
_entity_poly.pdbx_strand_id
1 'polypeptide(L)'
;MFDDLLAPISDEAPSGEYLKDNRSLFRGYRNEFNMAQSSFRQLVEVPDAVEDAELVDANSTNWNKLSESCHLCLATKSKDLEIFSWFTVAQLFTAEPFKNLSAALISMEAVVENFWSTLHPTLPEKKRKGETEQEQAVEIIEHRIKPLLQLVGDTAESGLLYMPLQMLPLVGEIDFGRFYKAEKDGSLSNLKDEAVIAYGHEKSEVEERIRALGSALDALVRLETSLSEKCREAGATPLSFKFVKDAIERLISSLRFLVGEQFAHWPLDPEPVLTAQELRWLRKKFQSR
;
A
#
# COMPACT_ATOMS: atom_id res chain seq x y z
N MET A 1 11.55 -2.49 -0.19
CA MET A 1 11.25 -2.40 1.25
C MET A 1 12.03 -1.21 1.81
N PHE A 2 11.53 -0.56 2.85
CA PHE A 2 12.20 0.54 3.57
C PHE A 2 12.88 -0.04 4.81
N ASP A 3 14.04 -0.68 4.60
CA ASP A 3 14.69 -1.52 5.62
C ASP A 3 15.16 -0.73 6.85
N ASP A 4 15.45 0.55 6.70
CA ASP A 4 15.84 1.44 7.79
C ASP A 4 14.71 1.62 8.82
N LEU A 5 13.44 1.46 8.42
CA LEU A 5 12.29 1.48 9.33
C LEU A 5 12.24 0.27 10.27
N LEU A 6 13.05 -0.78 10.04
CA LEU A 6 13.17 -1.93 10.93
C LEU A 6 14.19 -1.74 12.05
N ALA A 7 15.02 -0.70 12.01
CA ALA A 7 15.92 -0.40 13.12
C ALA A 7 15.10 0.04 14.35
N PRO A 8 15.39 -0.47 15.57
CA PRO A 8 14.77 0.07 16.78
C PRO A 8 15.14 1.55 16.94
N ILE A 9 14.22 2.36 17.44
CA ILE A 9 14.45 3.81 17.63
C ILE A 9 15.50 4.06 18.72
N SER A 10 15.44 3.28 19.81
CA SER A 10 16.50 3.17 20.82
C SER A 10 16.41 1.83 21.53
N ASP A 11 17.43 1.48 22.31
CA ASP A 11 17.46 0.26 23.12
C ASP A 11 16.36 0.26 24.20
N GLU A 12 16.09 1.42 24.81
CA GLU A 12 15.08 1.56 25.86
C GLU A 12 13.65 1.70 25.34
N ALA A 13 13.49 2.23 24.12
CA ALA A 13 12.19 2.45 23.49
C ALA A 13 12.25 2.03 22.00
N PRO A 14 12.20 0.72 21.68
CA PRO A 14 12.35 0.23 20.31
C PRO A 14 11.35 0.83 19.31
N SER A 15 10.14 1.16 19.77
CA SER A 15 9.10 1.83 18.98
C SER A 15 8.97 3.33 19.24
N GLY A 16 9.81 3.93 20.09
CA GLY A 16 9.80 5.37 20.39
C GLY A 16 8.60 5.83 21.20
N GLU A 17 8.17 7.09 20.99
CA GLU A 17 7.14 7.74 21.81
C GLU A 17 5.71 7.57 21.27
N TYR A 18 4.72 7.58 22.17
CA TYR A 18 3.31 7.64 21.79
C TYR A 18 2.94 9.08 21.37
N LEU A 19 2.84 9.32 20.06
CA LEU A 19 2.74 10.67 19.49
C LEU A 19 1.54 11.49 20.00
N LYS A 20 0.42 10.85 20.36
CA LYS A 20 -0.78 11.58 20.84
C LYS A 20 -0.60 12.20 22.23
N ASP A 21 0.43 11.82 22.98
CA ASP A 21 0.86 12.55 24.18
C ASP A 21 1.71 13.78 23.82
N ASN A 22 2.46 13.73 22.72
CA ASN A 22 3.16 14.88 22.12
C ASN A 22 2.25 15.62 21.11
N ARG A 23 1.22 16.30 21.64
CA ARG A 23 0.15 16.93 20.83
C ARG A 23 0.65 17.89 19.75
N SER A 24 1.73 18.64 20.02
CA SER A 24 2.28 19.59 19.05
C SER A 24 2.89 18.86 17.86
N LEU A 25 3.67 17.80 18.12
CA LEU A 25 4.30 17.00 17.08
C LEU A 25 3.25 16.26 16.24
N PHE A 26 2.29 15.58 16.89
CA PHE A 26 1.23 14.86 16.18
C PHE A 26 0.35 15.78 15.32
N ARG A 27 0.05 17.00 15.80
CA ARG A 27 -0.70 18.00 15.02
C ARG A 27 0.07 18.41 13.76
N GLY A 28 1.41 18.49 13.80
CA GLY A 28 2.24 18.78 12.64
C GLY A 28 1.99 17.79 11.51
N TYR A 29 2.16 16.49 11.79
CA TYR A 29 1.92 15.42 10.81
C TYR A 29 0.47 15.40 10.31
N ARG A 30 -0.50 15.59 11.22
CA ARG A 30 -1.93 15.64 10.86
C ARG A 30 -2.25 16.80 9.92
N ASN A 31 -1.62 17.95 10.11
CA ASN A 31 -1.81 19.11 9.23
C ASN A 31 -1.22 18.85 7.84
N GLU A 32 -0.02 18.27 7.76
CA GLU A 32 0.60 17.90 6.48
C GLU A 32 -0.25 16.88 5.72
N PHE A 33 -0.77 15.88 6.42
CA PHE A 33 -1.71 14.92 5.85
C PHE A 33 -2.97 15.58 5.31
N ASN A 34 -3.58 16.49 6.08
CA ASN A 34 -4.77 17.21 5.65
C ASN A 34 -4.48 18.09 4.41
N MET A 35 -3.31 18.74 4.35
CA MET A 35 -2.90 19.53 3.17
C MET A 35 -2.78 18.65 1.92
N ALA A 36 -2.11 17.50 2.04
CA ALA A 36 -1.96 16.54 0.94
C ALA A 36 -3.32 15.99 0.46
N GLN A 37 -4.21 15.63 1.39
CA GLN A 37 -5.57 15.22 1.04
C GLN A 37 -6.38 16.33 0.35
N SER A 38 -6.28 17.56 0.84
CA SER A 38 -6.99 18.70 0.27
C SER A 38 -6.52 19.02 -1.14
N SER A 39 -5.21 19.01 -1.41
CA SER A 39 -4.68 19.22 -2.76
C SER A 39 -5.07 18.09 -3.72
N PHE A 40 -5.08 16.84 -3.25
CA PHE A 40 -5.50 15.72 -4.10
C PHE A 40 -6.99 15.83 -4.44
N ARG A 41 -7.83 16.14 -3.44
CA ARG A 41 -9.27 16.37 -3.68
C ARG A 41 -9.50 17.50 -4.68
N GLN A 42 -8.74 18.58 -4.59
CA GLN A 42 -8.83 19.68 -5.53
C GLN A 42 -8.56 19.23 -6.97
N LEU A 43 -7.54 18.40 -7.20
CA LEU A 43 -7.26 17.85 -8.54
C LEU A 43 -8.36 16.93 -9.07
N VAL A 44 -9.02 16.19 -8.18
CA VAL A 44 -10.04 15.19 -8.56
C VAL A 44 -11.41 15.81 -8.80
N GLU A 45 -11.81 16.76 -7.97
CA GLU A 45 -13.19 17.29 -7.94
C GLU A 45 -13.38 18.56 -8.80
N VAL A 46 -12.31 19.30 -9.08
CA VAL A 46 -12.38 20.53 -9.87
C VAL A 46 -12.10 20.23 -11.34
N PRO A 47 -13.04 20.56 -12.26
CA PRO A 47 -12.80 20.42 -13.70
C PRO A 47 -11.52 21.13 -14.13
N ASP A 48 -10.75 20.50 -15.02
CA ASP A 48 -9.52 21.02 -15.62
C ASP A 48 -8.38 21.31 -14.61
N ALA A 49 -8.53 21.02 -13.31
CA ALA A 49 -7.48 21.23 -12.31
C ALA A 49 -6.23 20.37 -12.54
N VAL A 50 -6.38 19.22 -13.21
CA VAL A 50 -5.27 18.38 -13.64
C VAL A 50 -4.44 19.00 -14.78
N GLU A 51 -4.99 19.99 -15.49
CA GLU A 51 -4.28 20.75 -16.53
C GLU A 51 -3.57 21.99 -15.95
N ASP A 52 -3.91 22.37 -14.71
CA ASP A 52 -3.26 23.46 -13.98
C ASP A 52 -1.95 22.98 -13.34
N ALA A 53 -0.84 23.38 -13.96
CA ALA A 53 0.50 23.01 -13.52
C ALA A 53 0.80 23.45 -12.07
N GLU A 54 0.24 24.57 -11.59
CA GLU A 54 0.44 25.03 -10.21
C GLU A 54 -0.26 24.10 -9.21
N LEU A 55 -1.47 23.64 -9.54
CA LEU A 55 -2.21 22.71 -8.68
C LEU A 55 -1.58 21.32 -8.65
N VAL A 56 -1.08 20.85 -9.81
CA VAL A 56 -0.37 19.56 -9.92
C VAL A 56 0.94 19.60 -9.13
N ASP A 57 1.71 20.69 -9.23
CA ASP A 57 2.95 20.88 -8.47
C ASP A 57 2.69 21.01 -6.97
N ALA A 58 1.66 21.76 -6.58
CA ALA A 58 1.27 21.89 -5.18
C ALA A 58 0.85 20.55 -4.57
N ASN A 59 0.09 19.72 -5.30
CA ASN A 59 -0.25 18.38 -4.86
C ASN A 59 0.99 17.51 -4.67
N SER A 60 1.86 17.47 -5.67
CA SER A 60 3.11 16.71 -5.62
C SER A 60 3.99 17.13 -4.44
N THR A 61 4.13 18.44 -4.21
CA THR A 61 4.87 19.02 -3.08
C THR A 61 4.28 18.61 -1.74
N ASN A 62 2.95 18.66 -1.58
CA ASN A 62 2.31 18.28 -0.32
C ASN A 62 2.48 16.79 0.01
N TRP A 63 2.34 15.91 -0.98
CA TRP A 63 2.54 14.47 -0.77
C TRP A 63 3.99 14.09 -0.52
N ASN A 64 4.94 14.71 -1.23
CA ASN A 64 6.38 14.51 -0.98
C ASN A 64 6.75 14.94 0.44
N LYS A 65 6.30 16.13 0.86
CA LYS A 65 6.52 16.61 2.23
C LYS A 65 5.95 15.64 3.27
N LEU A 66 4.72 15.16 3.07
CA LEU A 66 4.10 14.18 3.97
C LEU A 66 4.92 12.88 4.01
N SER A 67 5.35 12.37 2.84
CA SER A 67 6.17 11.17 2.74
C SER A 67 7.47 11.29 3.55
N GLU A 68 8.21 12.38 3.34
CA GLU A 68 9.47 12.65 4.05
C GLU A 68 9.27 12.79 5.56
N SER A 69 8.28 13.58 5.99
CA SER A 69 7.96 13.77 7.41
C SER A 69 7.55 12.47 8.10
N CYS A 70 6.69 11.67 7.46
CA CYS A 70 6.26 10.40 8.01
C CYS A 70 7.43 9.40 8.06
N HIS A 71 8.25 9.32 7.01
CA HIS A 71 9.43 8.47 6.99
C HIS A 71 10.40 8.82 8.14
N LEU A 72 10.74 10.11 8.28
CA LEU A 72 11.61 10.58 9.35
C LEU A 72 11.02 10.27 10.74
N CYS A 73 9.70 10.41 10.91
CA CYS A 73 9.02 10.06 12.15
C CYS A 73 9.16 8.57 12.48
N LEU A 74 8.88 7.69 11.51
CA LEU A 74 8.95 6.24 11.66
C LEU A 74 10.37 5.74 11.96
N ALA A 75 11.37 6.39 11.38
CA ALA A 75 12.78 6.07 11.59
C ALA A 75 13.33 6.59 12.93
N THR A 76 12.83 7.73 13.45
CA THR A 76 13.53 8.44 14.54
C THR A 76 12.69 8.81 15.76
N LYS A 77 11.36 8.74 15.68
CA LYS A 77 10.45 9.25 16.73
C LYS A 77 9.45 8.22 17.22
N SER A 78 8.74 7.57 16.31
CA SER A 78 7.67 6.64 16.68
C SER A 78 7.35 5.65 15.57
N LYS A 79 7.37 4.36 15.88
CA LYS A 79 6.79 3.31 15.05
C LYS A 79 5.28 3.29 15.31
N ASP A 80 4.53 4.09 14.54
CA ASP A 80 3.10 4.31 14.75
C ASP A 80 2.28 3.95 13.49
N LEU A 81 1.27 3.09 13.63
CA LEU A 81 0.42 2.63 12.52
C LEU A 81 -0.42 3.73 11.85
N GLU A 82 -0.72 4.82 12.56
CA GLU A 82 -1.39 5.99 11.97
C GLU A 82 -0.43 6.74 11.03
N ILE A 83 0.82 6.92 11.45
CA ILE A 83 1.87 7.52 10.61
C ILE A 83 2.24 6.59 9.45
N PHE A 84 2.33 5.28 9.69
CA PHE A 84 2.58 4.30 8.63
C PHE A 84 1.47 4.28 7.59
N SER A 85 0.21 4.47 7.99
CA SER A 85 -0.91 4.62 7.05
C SER A 85 -0.72 5.83 6.13
N TRP A 86 -0.36 6.99 6.69
CA TRP A 86 -0.13 8.22 5.90
C TRP A 86 1.10 8.10 5.00
N PHE A 87 2.19 7.51 5.50
CA PHE A 87 3.37 7.21 4.71
C PHE A 87 3.04 6.31 3.50
N THR A 88 2.23 5.27 3.73
CA THR A 88 1.87 4.27 2.71
C THR A 88 1.06 4.90 1.57
N VAL A 89 0.05 5.72 1.87
CA VAL A 89 -0.71 6.40 0.81
C VAL A 89 0.15 7.44 0.08
N ALA A 90 1.05 8.13 0.77
CA ALA A 90 1.94 9.12 0.14
C ALA A 90 2.83 8.50 -0.95
N GLN A 91 3.13 7.19 -0.84
CA GLN A 91 3.91 6.50 -1.87
C GLN A 91 3.22 6.45 -3.24
N LEU A 92 1.88 6.52 -3.30
CA LEU A 92 1.13 6.54 -4.55
C LEU A 92 1.33 7.84 -5.37
N PHE A 93 1.96 8.85 -4.78
CA PHE A 93 2.22 10.15 -5.40
C PHE A 93 3.71 10.35 -5.75
N THR A 94 4.48 9.27 -5.70
CA THR A 94 5.90 9.25 -6.09
C THR A 94 6.07 8.82 -7.55
N ALA A 95 7.29 8.91 -8.08
CA ALA A 95 7.58 8.49 -9.45
C ALA A 95 7.39 6.98 -9.72
N GLU A 96 7.52 6.13 -8.69
CA GLU A 96 7.36 4.67 -8.80
C GLU A 96 6.24 4.18 -7.86
N PRO A 97 4.96 4.56 -8.10
CA PRO A 97 3.92 4.50 -7.08
C PRO A 97 3.58 3.08 -6.63
N PHE A 98 3.49 2.12 -7.57
CA PHE A 98 3.18 0.72 -7.23
C PHE A 98 4.33 0.03 -6.48
N LYS A 99 5.57 0.28 -6.91
CA LYS A 99 6.77 -0.25 -6.26
C LYS A 99 6.90 0.29 -4.84
N ASN A 100 6.71 1.59 -4.66
CA ASN A 100 6.80 2.23 -3.36
C ASN A 100 5.63 1.87 -2.44
N LEU A 101 4.41 1.70 -2.96
CA LEU A 101 3.28 1.12 -2.21
C LEU A 101 3.63 -0.28 -1.69
N SER A 102 4.10 -1.16 -2.58
CA SER A 102 4.50 -2.51 -2.21
C SER A 102 5.58 -2.50 -1.14
N ALA A 103 6.62 -1.68 -1.32
CA ALA A 103 7.69 -1.51 -0.35
C ALA A 103 7.18 -1.01 1.00
N ALA A 104 6.27 -0.05 1.04
CA ALA A 104 5.69 0.48 2.27
C ALA A 104 4.84 -0.56 3.01
N LEU A 105 4.00 -1.32 2.29
CA LEU A 105 3.17 -2.37 2.88
C LEU A 105 4.01 -3.52 3.44
N ILE A 106 5.05 -3.96 2.72
CA ILE A 106 6.01 -4.96 3.22
C ILE A 106 6.73 -4.45 4.47
N SER A 107 7.11 -3.17 4.48
CA SER A 107 7.76 -2.56 5.65
C SER A 107 6.80 -2.47 6.84
N MET A 108 5.53 -2.13 6.61
CA MET A 108 4.50 -2.08 7.66
C MET A 108 4.27 -3.46 8.26
N GLU A 109 4.17 -4.50 7.44
CA GLU A 109 4.04 -5.89 7.89
C GLU A 109 5.23 -6.30 8.76
N ALA A 110 6.46 -6.12 8.27
CA ALA A 110 7.65 -6.44 9.05
C ALA A 110 7.75 -5.61 10.34
N VAL A 111 7.33 -4.34 10.35
CA VAL A 111 7.28 -3.54 11.58
C VAL A 111 6.25 -4.08 12.56
N VAL A 112 5.06 -4.48 12.10
CA VAL A 112 4.04 -5.09 12.95
C VAL A 112 4.56 -6.38 13.56
N GLU A 113 5.21 -7.26 12.78
CA GLU A 113 5.76 -8.51 13.29
C GLU A 113 6.87 -8.30 14.32
N ASN A 114 7.82 -7.40 14.04
CA ASN A 114 9.00 -7.22 14.89
C ASN A 114 8.75 -6.35 16.14
N PHE A 115 7.78 -5.44 16.09
CA PHE A 115 7.58 -4.43 17.13
C PHE A 115 6.24 -4.51 17.85
N TRP A 116 5.38 -5.49 17.56
CA TRP A 116 4.00 -5.57 18.07
C TRP A 116 3.82 -5.21 19.55
N SER A 117 4.70 -5.70 20.43
CA SER A 117 4.61 -5.49 21.88
C SER A 117 4.77 -4.02 22.30
N THR A 118 5.50 -3.23 21.51
CA THR A 118 5.79 -1.81 21.79
C THR A 118 5.21 -0.85 20.76
N LEU A 119 4.60 -1.37 19.69
CA LEU A 119 4.12 -0.61 18.53
C LEU A 119 3.06 0.43 18.91
N HIS A 120 3.17 1.62 18.33
CA HIS A 120 2.18 2.69 18.50
C HIS A 120 1.08 2.64 17.43
N PRO A 121 -0.11 3.19 17.70
CA PRO A 121 -0.49 3.86 18.94
C PRO A 121 -0.81 2.87 20.06
N THR A 122 -0.14 2.99 21.21
CA THR A 122 -0.46 2.22 22.42
C THR A 122 -1.06 3.15 23.47
N LEU A 123 -2.24 2.82 24.00
CA LEU A 123 -2.86 3.61 25.07
C LEU A 123 -2.01 3.55 26.35
N PRO A 124 -1.61 4.72 26.91
CA PRO A 124 -0.95 4.78 28.21
C PRO A 124 -1.87 4.21 29.30
N GLU A 125 -1.28 3.55 30.30
CA GLU A 125 -2.00 2.91 31.41
C GLU A 125 -3.07 3.80 32.03
N LYS A 126 -2.71 5.05 32.34
CA LYS A 126 -3.61 6.07 32.93
C LYS A 126 -4.84 6.42 32.08
N LYS A 127 -4.88 6.02 30.81
CA LYS A 127 -5.98 6.28 29.87
C LYS A 127 -6.81 5.03 29.55
N ARG A 128 -6.40 3.86 30.03
CA ARG A 128 -7.13 2.60 29.83
C ARG A 128 -8.34 2.56 30.76
N LYS A 129 -9.45 2.05 30.27
CA LYS A 129 -10.75 2.02 30.95
C LYS A 129 -11.14 0.63 31.43
N GLY A 130 -10.57 -0.42 30.86
CA GLY A 130 -10.84 -1.81 31.27
C GLY A 130 -10.52 -2.05 32.74
N GLU A 131 -11.41 -2.73 33.45
CA GLU A 131 -11.26 -3.08 34.86
C GLU A 131 -10.36 -4.32 35.03
N THR A 132 -10.32 -5.19 34.02
CA THR A 132 -9.48 -6.39 33.98
C THR A 132 -8.31 -6.25 33.01
N GLU A 133 -7.26 -7.05 33.20
CA GLU A 133 -6.13 -7.13 32.26
C GLU A 133 -6.58 -7.49 30.83
N GLN A 134 -7.58 -8.37 30.71
CA GLN A 134 -8.14 -8.77 29.42
C GLN A 134 -8.84 -7.61 28.71
N GLU A 135 -9.69 -6.86 29.42
CA GLU A 135 -10.38 -5.69 28.85
C GLU A 135 -9.40 -4.61 28.41
N GLN A 136 -8.33 -4.38 29.19
CA GLN A 136 -7.27 -3.46 28.81
C GLN A 136 -6.49 -3.95 27.57
N ALA A 137 -6.23 -5.26 27.46
CA ALA A 137 -5.57 -5.83 26.29
C ALA A 137 -6.42 -5.64 25.01
N VAL A 138 -7.74 -5.86 25.10
CA VAL A 138 -8.67 -5.57 23.99
C VAL A 138 -8.60 -4.10 23.60
N GLU A 139 -8.74 -3.18 24.57
CA GLU A 139 -8.73 -1.75 24.32
C GLU A 139 -7.43 -1.27 23.65
N ILE A 140 -6.28 -1.79 24.11
CA ILE A 140 -4.96 -1.45 23.53
C ILE A 140 -4.89 -1.90 22.07
N ILE A 141 -5.30 -3.13 21.76
CA ILE A 141 -5.20 -3.69 20.42
C ILE A 141 -6.15 -2.99 19.47
N GLU A 142 -7.40 -2.79 19.86
CA GLU A 142 -8.38 -2.06 19.04
C GLU A 142 -7.92 -0.63 18.79
N HIS A 143 -7.38 0.05 19.80
CA HIS A 143 -6.81 1.40 19.62
C HIS A 143 -5.61 1.41 18.68
N ARG A 144 -4.75 0.39 18.75
CA ARG A 144 -3.55 0.27 17.91
C ARG A 144 -3.90 0.07 16.44
N ILE A 145 -4.85 -0.81 16.12
CA ILE A 145 -5.17 -1.17 14.73
C ILE A 145 -6.19 -0.22 14.09
N LYS A 146 -7.02 0.48 14.87
CA LYS A 146 -8.07 1.38 14.36
C LYS A 146 -7.60 2.38 13.30
N PRO A 147 -6.40 2.99 13.38
CA PRO A 147 -5.91 3.89 12.34
C PRO A 147 -5.68 3.22 10.98
N LEU A 148 -5.62 1.89 10.89
CA LEU A 148 -5.53 1.21 9.59
C LEU A 148 -6.85 1.28 8.83
N LEU A 149 -7.99 1.49 9.50
CA LEU A 149 -9.29 1.56 8.83
C LEU A 149 -9.36 2.71 7.82
N GLN A 150 -8.76 3.88 8.12
CA GLN A 150 -8.65 4.95 7.13
C GLN A 150 -7.82 4.52 5.92
N LEU A 151 -6.82 3.65 6.07
CA LEU A 151 -5.99 3.20 4.96
C LEU A 151 -6.76 2.22 4.05
N VAL A 152 -7.35 1.19 4.66
CA VAL A 152 -7.91 0.02 3.95
C VAL A 152 -9.39 0.16 3.57
N GLY A 153 -10.12 1.05 4.24
CA GLY A 153 -11.56 1.25 4.04
C GLY A 153 -12.46 0.21 4.72
N ASP A 154 -13.70 0.60 4.97
CA ASP A 154 -14.83 -0.22 5.43
C ASP A 154 -15.88 -0.49 4.34
N THR A 155 -15.68 0.06 3.14
CA THR A 155 -16.54 -0.12 1.96
C THR A 155 -15.70 -0.18 0.69
N ALA A 156 -16.30 -0.60 -0.43
CA ALA A 156 -15.58 -0.78 -1.70
C ALA A 156 -14.95 0.50 -2.26
N GLU A 157 -15.47 1.67 -1.89
CA GLU A 157 -15.04 2.97 -2.39
C GLU A 157 -14.50 3.89 -1.29
N SER A 158 -14.18 3.32 -0.12
CA SER A 158 -13.57 4.04 0.99
C SER A 158 -12.11 3.64 1.21
N GLY A 159 -11.44 4.38 2.09
CA GLY A 159 -10.02 4.18 2.37
C GLY A 159 -9.11 5.09 1.55
N LEU A 160 -7.94 5.37 2.08
CA LEU A 160 -6.96 6.29 1.50
C LEU A 160 -6.34 5.75 0.20
N LEU A 161 -6.28 4.43 0.05
CA LEU A 161 -5.69 3.82 -1.13
C LEU A 161 -6.66 3.74 -2.31
N TYR A 162 -7.98 3.73 -2.07
CA TYR A 162 -8.97 3.44 -3.11
C TYR A 162 -8.87 4.40 -4.30
N MET A 163 -9.12 5.69 -4.07
CA MET A 163 -9.21 6.69 -5.14
C MET A 163 -7.89 6.88 -5.90
N PRO A 164 -6.73 7.08 -5.23
CA PRO A 164 -5.46 7.22 -5.96
C PRO A 164 -5.13 6.00 -6.82
N LEU A 165 -5.41 4.78 -6.34
CA LEU A 165 -5.19 3.55 -7.12
C LEU A 165 -6.03 3.49 -8.41
N GLN A 166 -7.21 4.12 -8.46
CA GLN A 166 -8.04 4.14 -9.67
C GLN A 166 -7.46 5.05 -10.77
N MET A 167 -6.67 6.04 -10.37
CA MET A 167 -6.16 7.11 -11.23
C MET A 167 -4.73 6.86 -11.72
N LEU A 168 -4.03 5.87 -11.15
CA LEU A 168 -2.69 5.53 -11.58
C LEU A 168 -2.73 4.80 -12.94
N PRO A 169 -1.85 5.15 -13.88
CA PRO A 169 -1.79 4.46 -15.16
C PRO A 169 -1.39 2.98 -14.99
N LEU A 170 -2.15 2.10 -15.62
CA LEU A 170 -1.92 0.66 -15.70
C LEU A 170 -1.01 0.31 -16.88
N VAL A 171 -1.27 0.87 -18.07
CA VAL A 171 -0.46 0.72 -19.29
C VAL A 171 -0.60 1.98 -20.13
N GLY A 172 0.49 2.63 -20.52
CA GLY A 172 0.49 3.95 -21.15
C GLY A 172 -0.31 4.95 -20.32
N GLU A 173 -1.26 5.64 -20.95
CA GLU A 173 -2.18 6.58 -20.30
C GLU A 173 -3.51 5.92 -19.85
N ILE A 174 -3.58 4.59 -19.79
CA ILE A 174 -4.80 3.85 -19.42
C ILE A 174 -4.81 3.62 -17.92
N ASP A 175 -5.66 4.32 -17.19
CA ASP A 175 -5.97 4.05 -15.79
C ASP A 175 -7.19 3.12 -15.61
N PHE A 176 -7.57 2.80 -14.37
CA PHE A 176 -8.73 1.97 -14.11
C PHE A 176 -10.05 2.68 -14.47
N GLY A 177 -10.12 4.01 -14.34
CA GLY A 177 -11.29 4.78 -14.74
C GLY A 177 -11.63 4.62 -16.23
N ARG A 178 -10.61 4.70 -17.10
CA ARG A 178 -10.73 4.43 -18.54
C ARG A 178 -11.13 2.99 -18.82
N PHE A 179 -10.53 2.02 -18.11
CA PHE A 179 -10.91 0.61 -18.21
C PHE A 179 -12.38 0.38 -17.85
N TYR A 180 -12.82 0.90 -16.69
CA TYR A 180 -14.19 0.75 -16.22
C TYR A 180 -15.20 1.40 -17.16
N LYS A 181 -14.88 2.58 -17.71
CA LYS A 181 -15.71 3.24 -18.73
C LYS A 181 -15.83 2.37 -20.00
N ALA A 182 -14.71 1.85 -20.50
CA ALA A 182 -14.69 0.99 -21.68
C ALA A 182 -15.45 -0.33 -21.49
N GLU A 183 -15.44 -0.87 -20.27
CA GLU A 183 -16.27 -2.04 -19.91
C GLU A 183 -17.77 -1.70 -20.00
N LYS A 184 -18.17 -0.52 -19.51
CA LYS A 184 -19.58 -0.09 -19.51
C LYS A 184 -20.13 0.23 -20.90
N ASP A 185 -19.32 0.82 -21.76
CA ASP A 185 -19.75 1.22 -23.11
C ASP A 185 -19.43 0.18 -24.19
N GLY A 186 -18.80 -0.94 -23.83
CA GLY A 186 -18.48 -2.05 -24.72
C GLY A 186 -17.28 -1.80 -25.63
N SER A 187 -16.46 -0.80 -25.34
CA SER A 187 -15.28 -0.42 -26.15
C SER A 187 -13.96 -1.06 -25.70
N LEU A 188 -14.00 -2.07 -24.82
CA LEU A 188 -12.79 -2.77 -24.30
C LEU A 188 -11.83 -3.26 -25.39
N SER A 189 -12.32 -3.66 -26.57
CA SER A 189 -11.44 -4.08 -27.67
C SER A 189 -10.51 -2.97 -28.13
N ASN A 190 -11.01 -1.74 -28.23
CA ASN A 190 -10.21 -0.59 -28.66
C ASN A 190 -9.16 -0.24 -27.60
N LEU A 191 -9.56 -0.31 -26.32
CA LEU A 191 -8.65 -0.05 -25.21
C LEU A 191 -7.53 -1.10 -25.12
N LYS A 192 -7.85 -2.36 -25.44
CA LYS A 192 -6.86 -3.44 -25.51
C LYS A 192 -5.83 -3.20 -26.63
N ASP A 193 -6.27 -2.78 -27.82
CA ASP A 193 -5.36 -2.45 -28.92
C ASP A 193 -4.42 -1.29 -28.55
N GLU A 194 -4.95 -0.24 -27.91
CA GLU A 194 -4.14 0.88 -27.37
C GLU A 194 -3.11 0.39 -26.34
N ALA A 195 -3.54 -0.45 -25.39
CA ALA A 195 -2.68 -1.02 -24.36
C ALA A 195 -1.54 -1.88 -24.96
N VAL A 196 -1.82 -2.68 -25.98
CA VAL A 196 -0.80 -3.51 -26.65
C VAL A 196 0.25 -2.65 -27.35
N ILE A 197 -0.16 -1.54 -27.97
CA ILE A 197 0.78 -0.58 -28.58
C ILE A 197 1.66 0.05 -27.51
N ALA A 198 1.07 0.58 -26.44
CA ALA A 198 1.81 1.17 -25.33
C ALA A 198 2.77 0.17 -24.69
N TYR A 199 2.30 -1.05 -24.40
CA TYR A 199 3.12 -2.14 -23.86
C TYR A 199 4.36 -2.45 -24.70
N GLY A 200 4.28 -2.31 -26.04
CA GLY A 200 5.43 -2.47 -26.92
C GLY A 200 6.61 -1.52 -26.61
N HIS A 201 6.34 -0.40 -25.93
CA HIS A 201 7.33 0.60 -25.53
C HIS A 201 7.71 0.57 -24.05
N GLU A 202 6.86 0.01 -23.17
CA GLU A 202 7.04 0.02 -21.70
C GLU A 202 6.88 -1.36 -21.06
N LYS A 203 7.35 -2.41 -21.75
CA LYS A 203 7.21 -3.79 -21.33
C LYS A 203 7.76 -4.04 -19.91
N SER A 204 8.95 -3.53 -19.61
CA SER A 204 9.62 -3.78 -18.31
C SER A 204 8.84 -3.12 -17.18
N GLU A 205 8.36 -1.91 -17.41
CA GLU A 205 7.63 -1.08 -16.48
C GLU A 205 6.26 -1.70 -16.15
N VAL A 206 5.57 -2.23 -17.15
CA VAL A 206 4.30 -2.96 -16.96
C VAL A 206 4.53 -4.26 -16.19
N GLU A 207 5.60 -5.01 -16.50
CA GLU A 207 5.97 -6.22 -15.75
C GLU A 207 6.26 -5.93 -14.27
N GLU A 208 7.05 -4.89 -13.99
CA GLU A 208 7.37 -4.44 -12.64
C GLU A 208 6.12 -3.98 -11.91
N ARG A 209 5.22 -3.25 -12.58
CA ARG A 209 3.92 -2.81 -12.04
C ARG A 209 3.05 -4.01 -11.62
N ILE A 210 2.94 -5.03 -12.48
CA ILE A 210 2.18 -6.26 -12.17
C ILE A 210 2.79 -6.95 -10.93
N ARG A 211 4.12 -7.10 -10.88
CA ARG A 211 4.81 -7.74 -9.75
C ARG A 211 4.66 -6.94 -8.46
N ALA A 212 4.71 -5.62 -8.53
CA ALA A 212 4.52 -4.73 -7.40
C ALA A 212 3.09 -4.82 -6.83
N LEU A 213 2.07 -4.87 -7.69
CA LEU A 213 0.68 -5.08 -7.28
C LEU A 213 0.48 -6.45 -6.61
N GLY A 214 1.04 -7.53 -7.17
CA GLY A 214 1.01 -8.85 -6.54
C GLY A 214 1.69 -8.86 -5.17
N SER A 215 2.87 -8.24 -5.07
CA SER A 215 3.61 -8.13 -3.82
C SER A 215 2.88 -7.29 -2.77
N ALA A 216 2.19 -6.23 -3.18
CA ALA A 216 1.33 -5.43 -2.31
C ALA A 216 0.12 -6.22 -1.79
N LEU A 217 -0.52 -7.01 -2.66
CA LEU A 217 -1.63 -7.89 -2.27
C LEU A 217 -1.18 -8.94 -1.26
N ASP A 218 -0.05 -9.60 -1.50
CA ASP A 218 0.52 -10.59 -0.58
C ASP A 218 0.87 -9.98 0.79
N ALA A 219 1.43 -8.75 0.79
CA ALA A 219 1.72 -8.03 2.02
C ALA A 219 0.45 -7.69 2.82
N LEU A 220 -0.63 -7.27 2.14
CA LEU A 220 -1.92 -7.03 2.79
C LEU A 220 -2.52 -8.31 3.39
N VAL A 221 -2.40 -9.45 2.69
CA VAL A 221 -2.86 -10.75 3.19
C VAL A 221 -2.09 -11.16 4.44
N ARG A 222 -0.76 -11.04 4.44
CA ARG A 222 0.08 -11.36 5.61
C ARG A 222 -0.20 -10.42 6.78
N LEU A 223 -0.29 -9.12 6.52
CA LEU A 223 -0.59 -8.11 7.53
C LEU A 223 -1.97 -8.34 8.17
N GLU A 224 -3.03 -8.56 7.37
CA GLU A 224 -4.37 -8.85 7.89
C GLU A 224 -4.37 -10.15 8.73
N THR A 225 -3.65 -11.17 8.28
CA THR A 225 -3.53 -12.46 8.99
C THR A 225 -2.87 -12.25 10.35
N SER A 226 -1.71 -11.60 10.38
CA SER A 226 -0.96 -11.32 11.61
C SER A 226 -1.80 -10.50 12.60
N LEU A 227 -2.43 -9.42 12.14
CA LEU A 227 -3.30 -8.59 12.99
C LEU A 227 -4.52 -9.36 13.51
N SER A 228 -5.14 -10.19 12.67
CA SER A 228 -6.30 -11.01 13.06
C SER A 228 -5.93 -12.03 14.13
N GLU A 229 -4.75 -12.63 14.04
CA GLU A 229 -4.23 -13.51 15.08
C GLU A 229 -4.03 -12.77 16.40
N LYS A 230 -3.42 -11.58 16.38
CA LYS A 230 -3.26 -10.75 17.59
C LYS A 230 -4.59 -10.31 18.19
N CYS A 231 -5.58 -9.98 17.37
CA CYS A 231 -6.92 -9.67 17.84
C CYS A 231 -7.55 -10.89 18.52
N ARG A 232 -7.49 -12.06 17.87
CA ARG A 232 -8.06 -13.30 18.40
C ARG A 232 -7.42 -13.72 19.72
N GLU A 233 -6.09 -13.61 19.85
CA GLU A 233 -5.36 -13.92 21.09
C GLU A 233 -5.85 -13.06 22.27
N ALA A 234 -6.25 -11.82 22.02
CA ALA A 234 -6.76 -10.91 23.03
C ALA A 234 -8.30 -10.81 23.09
N GLY A 235 -9.04 -11.55 22.27
CA GLY A 235 -10.50 -11.43 22.18
C GLY A 235 -11.01 -10.09 21.62
N ALA A 236 -10.16 -9.35 20.89
CA ALA A 236 -10.54 -8.11 20.20
C ALA A 236 -11.17 -8.40 18.82
N THR A 237 -11.88 -7.41 18.27
CA THR A 237 -12.48 -7.55 16.93
C THR A 237 -11.42 -7.31 15.84
N PRO A 238 -11.20 -8.26 14.91
CA PRO A 238 -10.25 -8.07 13.82
C PRO A 238 -10.75 -7.05 12.78
N LEU A 239 -9.82 -6.34 12.14
CA LEU A 239 -10.10 -5.46 11.02
C LEU A 239 -10.01 -6.24 9.70
N SER A 240 -11.03 -6.12 8.84
CA SER A 240 -10.99 -6.72 7.50
C SER A 240 -10.31 -5.80 6.49
N PHE A 241 -9.46 -6.37 5.64
CA PHE A 241 -8.76 -5.70 4.55
C PHE A 241 -9.41 -6.02 3.20
N LYS A 242 -10.64 -6.56 3.21
CA LYS A 242 -11.31 -7.06 2.01
C LYS A 242 -11.34 -6.03 0.88
N PHE A 243 -11.78 -4.81 1.15
CA PHE A 243 -12.04 -3.83 0.09
C PHE A 243 -10.76 -3.36 -0.62
N VAL A 244 -9.67 -3.11 0.11
CA VAL A 244 -8.39 -2.75 -0.51
C VAL A 244 -7.79 -3.91 -1.30
N LYS A 245 -7.93 -5.16 -0.83
CA LYS A 245 -7.47 -6.34 -1.57
C LYS A 245 -8.26 -6.53 -2.86
N ASP A 246 -9.59 -6.47 -2.78
CA ASP A 246 -10.48 -6.53 -3.95
C ASP A 246 -10.13 -5.41 -4.96
N ALA A 247 -9.78 -4.20 -4.50
CA ALA A 247 -9.37 -3.10 -5.37
C ALA A 247 -8.05 -3.41 -6.12
N ILE A 248 -7.03 -3.93 -5.43
CA ILE A 248 -5.76 -4.34 -6.07
C ILE A 248 -5.96 -5.51 -7.03
N GLU A 249 -6.77 -6.51 -6.65
CA GLU A 249 -7.12 -7.64 -7.52
C GLU A 249 -7.82 -7.21 -8.81
N ARG A 250 -8.67 -6.17 -8.74
CA ARG A 250 -9.28 -5.56 -9.92
C ARG A 250 -8.26 -4.90 -10.84
N LEU A 251 -7.26 -4.19 -10.31
CA LEU A 251 -6.18 -3.63 -11.12
C LEU A 251 -5.37 -4.74 -11.82
N ILE A 252 -5.01 -5.80 -11.08
CA ILE A 252 -4.29 -6.97 -11.63
C ILE A 252 -5.11 -7.63 -12.73
N SER A 253 -6.42 -7.82 -12.52
CA SER A 253 -7.32 -8.43 -13.49
C SER A 253 -7.46 -7.57 -14.75
N SER A 254 -7.51 -6.24 -14.59
CA SER A 254 -7.57 -5.28 -15.70
C SER A 254 -6.27 -5.32 -16.52
N LEU A 255 -5.11 -5.35 -15.87
CA LEU A 255 -3.81 -5.56 -16.53
C LEU A 255 -3.77 -6.87 -17.30
N ARG A 256 -4.25 -7.98 -16.70
CA ARG A 256 -4.32 -9.28 -17.36
C ARG A 256 -5.22 -9.25 -18.59
N PHE A 257 -6.33 -8.51 -18.54
CA PHE A 257 -7.20 -8.33 -19.70
C PHE A 257 -6.52 -7.52 -20.81
N LEU A 258 -5.88 -6.40 -20.46
CA LEU A 258 -5.30 -5.45 -21.41
C LEU A 258 -4.09 -6.03 -22.15
N VAL A 259 -3.17 -6.69 -21.43
CA VAL A 259 -1.87 -7.10 -21.99
C VAL A 259 -1.52 -8.57 -21.74
N GLY A 260 -2.39 -9.35 -21.11
CA GLY A 260 -2.09 -10.73 -20.73
C GLY A 260 -1.68 -11.64 -21.87
N GLU A 261 -2.23 -11.46 -23.07
CA GLU A 261 -1.85 -12.23 -24.27
C GLU A 261 -0.44 -11.93 -24.79
N GLN A 262 0.17 -10.83 -24.36
CA GLN A 262 1.55 -10.49 -24.71
C GLN A 262 2.57 -11.27 -23.86
N PHE A 263 2.11 -11.94 -22.80
CA PHE A 263 2.92 -12.75 -21.92
C PHE A 263 2.88 -14.22 -22.32
N ALA A 264 4.05 -14.82 -22.54
CA ALA A 264 4.16 -16.28 -22.63
C ALA A 264 3.88 -16.96 -21.27
N HIS A 265 4.24 -16.28 -20.19
CA HIS A 265 3.97 -16.64 -18.80
C HIS A 265 3.59 -15.39 -18.02
N TRP A 266 2.43 -15.41 -17.36
CA TRP A 266 1.96 -14.23 -16.63
C TRP A 266 2.87 -13.96 -15.42
N PRO A 267 3.27 -12.69 -15.14
CA PRO A 267 4.28 -12.42 -14.12
C PRO A 267 3.95 -12.87 -12.69
N LEU A 268 2.66 -13.07 -12.37
CA LEU A 268 2.20 -13.55 -11.06
C LEU A 268 1.84 -15.04 -11.05
N ASP A 269 1.82 -15.71 -12.21
CA ASP A 269 1.60 -17.15 -12.23
C ASP A 269 2.84 -17.85 -11.65
N PRO A 270 2.69 -18.96 -10.91
CA PRO A 270 3.83 -19.69 -10.34
C PRO A 270 4.84 -20.05 -11.44
N GLU A 271 6.13 -19.91 -11.14
CA GLU A 271 7.19 -20.31 -12.09
C GLU A 271 6.94 -21.75 -12.56
N PRO A 272 6.98 -22.02 -13.87
CA PRO A 272 6.78 -23.37 -14.38
C PRO A 272 7.84 -24.29 -13.79
N VAL A 273 7.40 -25.29 -13.03
CA VAL A 273 8.29 -26.31 -12.48
C VAL A 273 8.89 -27.07 -13.67
N LEU A 274 10.16 -26.77 -13.99
CA LEU A 274 10.89 -27.50 -15.01
C LEU A 274 10.83 -28.99 -14.69
N THR A 275 10.32 -29.76 -15.63
CA THR A 275 10.23 -31.21 -15.47
C THR A 275 11.62 -31.81 -15.33
N ALA A 276 11.71 -32.99 -14.71
CA ALA A 276 12.98 -33.70 -14.58
C ALA A 276 13.67 -34.00 -15.93
N GLN A 277 12.91 -34.00 -17.03
CA GLN A 277 13.43 -34.13 -18.40
C GLN A 277 14.03 -32.82 -18.92
N GLU A 278 13.40 -31.67 -18.67
CA GLU A 278 13.92 -30.35 -19.08
C GLU A 278 15.16 -29.96 -18.28
N LEU A 279 15.19 -30.29 -16.98
CA LEU A 279 16.39 -30.14 -16.15
C LEU A 279 17.55 -31.01 -16.63
N ARG A 280 17.29 -32.24 -17.12
CA ARG A 280 18.32 -33.10 -17.73
C ARG A 280 18.80 -32.53 -19.06
N TRP A 281 17.90 -31.98 -19.87
CA TRP A 281 18.26 -31.37 -21.16
C TRP A 281 19.13 -30.13 -20.99
N LEU A 282 18.78 -29.24 -20.06
CA LEU A 282 19.58 -28.06 -19.71
C LEU A 282 20.95 -28.45 -19.16
N ARG A 283 21.03 -29.43 -18.26
CA ARG A 283 22.32 -29.94 -17.74
C ARG A 283 23.24 -30.49 -18.83
N LYS A 284 22.70 -31.22 -19.82
CA LYS A 284 23.49 -31.71 -20.96
C LYS A 284 23.97 -30.59 -21.89
N LYS A 285 23.18 -29.53 -22.05
CA LYS A 285 23.52 -28.37 -22.88
C LYS A 285 24.64 -27.51 -22.27
N PHE A 286 24.76 -27.48 -20.94
CA PHE A 286 25.83 -26.76 -20.23
C PHE A 286 27.11 -27.59 -19.98
N GLN A 287 27.05 -28.93 -20.10
CA GLN A 287 28.24 -29.81 -20.04
C GLN A 287 28.94 -30.01 -21.39
N SER A 288 28.39 -29.44 -22.47
CA SER A 288 28.92 -29.54 -23.85
C SER A 288 29.54 -28.21 -24.36
N ARG A 289 29.82 -27.28 -23.45
CA ARG A 289 30.66 -26.09 -23.65
C ARG A 289 31.86 -26.18 -22.72
#